data_AF-A0A843RUP1-F1
#
_entry.id   AF-A0A843RUP1-F1
#
_cell.length_a   1.000
_cell.length_b   1.000
_cell.length_c   1.000
_cell.angle_alpha   90.00
_cell.angle_beta   90.00
_cell.angle_gamma   90.00
#
_symmetry.space_group_name_H-M   'P 1'
#
loop_
_entity.id
_entity.type
_entity.pdbx_description
1 polymer ?
#
loop_
_entity_poly.entity_id
_entity_poly.type
_entity_poly.pdbx_seq_one_letter_code
_entity_poly.pdbx_strand_id
1 'polypeptide(L)'
;MRTFIATGRDQSGGLMTIARGRTLPLVWLVVVLGGGVAHGTRGAQSASPKLPPDACARLTRAEAAQVLGAPVGEGRVRTHDMATECRYDTAGDTRGRLTLAFDVYETGRAGLDGSAAAYFAQVRRGSGHMGLRLEAVPDVGDEAYWMRGVLNVRQGEDLALAIEVSGAGIARPDNTAGEPTVDPRALALSKTAAAIILRKANAASSARTRTGETLTIQSNTQAHLQDLRIGVGNIWEEAYTPEGGQPTRGLTAMLQIVTSDGASARPRVHVGQTLHVSGYVIRVLSITPARVSLTVAREPER
;
A
#
# COMPACT_ATOMS: atom_id res chain seq x y z
N MET A 1 17.31 45.97 56.02
CA MET A 1 18.21 44.83 56.28
C MET A 1 17.64 44.06 57.46
N ARG A 2 16.89 42.98 57.23
CA ARG A 2 16.29 42.13 58.27
C ARG A 2 16.53 40.67 57.90
N THR A 3 17.18 39.99 58.82
CA THR A 3 17.66 38.61 58.78
C THR A 3 16.50 37.64 59.01
N PHE A 4 16.40 36.59 58.21
CA PHE A 4 15.57 35.42 58.46
C PHE A 4 16.48 34.21 58.69
N ILE A 5 16.28 33.52 59.83
CA ILE A 5 16.87 32.22 60.13
C ILE A 5 15.72 31.20 60.25
N ALA A 6 15.98 30.03 59.68
CA ALA A 6 15.09 28.90 59.43
C ALA A 6 14.54 28.19 60.69
N THR A 7 13.48 27.38 60.51
CA THR A 7 13.54 25.90 60.59
C THR A 7 12.13 25.29 60.51
N GLY A 8 12.01 24.18 59.79
CA GLY A 8 10.78 23.39 59.70
C GLY A 8 10.99 22.20 58.76
N ARG A 9 11.64 21.16 59.27
CA ARG A 9 11.88 19.86 58.61
C ARG A 9 10.61 19.04 58.71
N ASP A 10 10.11 18.57 57.56
CA ASP A 10 9.07 17.56 57.47
C ASP A 10 9.71 16.20 57.15
N GLN A 11 9.34 15.17 57.91
CA GLN A 11 9.75 13.78 57.72
C GLN A 11 8.50 12.91 57.55
N SER A 12 8.28 12.41 56.34
CA SER A 12 7.64 11.13 56.03
C SER A 12 7.89 10.91 54.53
N GLY A 13 8.53 9.84 54.05
CA GLY A 13 8.27 8.43 54.35
C GLY A 13 7.53 7.84 53.14
N GLY A 14 8.26 7.27 52.18
CA GLY A 14 7.62 6.71 50.98
C GLY A 14 8.60 6.13 49.96
N LEU A 15 9.10 4.93 50.25
CA LEU A 15 9.71 4.03 49.27
C LEU A 15 8.70 3.75 48.14
N MET A 16 8.98 4.19 46.92
CA MET A 16 8.21 3.77 45.73
C MET A 16 9.08 2.90 44.82
N THR A 17 8.68 1.63 44.79
CA THR A 17 9.15 0.52 43.97
C THR A 17 9.09 0.86 42.49
N ILE A 18 10.22 0.77 41.78
CA ILE A 18 10.30 0.93 40.33
C ILE A 18 9.74 -0.34 39.67
N ALA A 19 8.47 -0.29 39.26
CA ALA A 19 7.88 -1.30 38.40
C ALA A 19 8.36 -1.12 36.96
N ARG A 20 9.16 -2.09 36.47
CA ARG A 20 9.50 -2.26 35.06
C ARG A 20 8.22 -2.52 34.25
N GLY A 21 7.69 -1.49 33.60
CA GLY A 21 6.61 -1.60 32.64
C GLY A 21 7.07 -2.31 31.36
N ARG A 22 6.62 -3.55 31.17
CA ARG A 22 6.70 -4.27 29.90
C ARG A 22 5.84 -3.57 28.86
N THR A 23 6.45 -3.17 27.75
CA THR A 23 5.79 -2.77 26.52
C THR A 23 4.99 -3.93 25.93
N LEU A 24 3.66 -3.79 25.87
CA LEU A 24 2.79 -4.70 25.12
C LEU A 24 2.62 -4.16 23.69
N PRO A 25 2.77 -5.00 22.64
CA PRO A 25 2.45 -4.59 21.27
C PRO A 25 0.93 -4.42 21.11
N LEU A 26 0.52 -3.25 20.61
CA LEU A 26 -0.85 -2.93 20.22
C LEU A 26 -1.30 -3.89 19.11
N VAL A 27 -2.24 -4.77 19.44
CA VAL A 27 -2.98 -5.62 18.50
C VAL A 27 -4.17 -4.80 17.99
N TRP A 28 -4.23 -4.57 16.67
CA TRP A 28 -5.40 -3.99 16.02
C TRP A 28 -6.49 -5.06 15.90
N LEU A 29 -7.61 -4.86 16.61
CA LEU A 29 -8.79 -5.71 16.52
C LEU A 29 -9.75 -5.10 15.48
N VAL A 30 -9.87 -5.73 14.31
CA VAL A 30 -10.96 -5.47 13.35
C VAL A 30 -12.08 -6.44 13.68
N VAL A 31 -13.20 -5.94 14.19
CA VAL A 31 -14.40 -6.74 14.46
C VAL A 31 -15.24 -6.79 13.19
N VAL A 32 -15.23 -7.95 12.52
CA VAL A 32 -16.15 -8.26 11.42
C VAL A 32 -17.40 -8.92 12.02
N LEU A 33 -18.50 -8.18 12.12
CA LEU A 33 -19.81 -8.74 12.45
C LEU A 33 -20.40 -9.41 11.20
N GLY A 34 -20.11 -10.70 11.03
CA GLY A 34 -20.70 -11.54 10.00
C GLY A 34 -22.03 -12.15 10.45
N GLY A 35 -23.15 -11.66 9.91
CA GLY A 35 -24.43 -12.37 9.95
C GLY A 35 -24.48 -13.42 8.84
N GLY A 36 -24.44 -14.70 9.22
CA GLY A 36 -24.47 -15.82 8.29
C GLY A 36 -25.89 -16.18 7.84
N VAL A 37 -26.10 -16.23 6.53
CA VAL A 37 -27.17 -17.03 5.92
C VAL A 37 -26.50 -18.06 5.01
N ALA A 38 -26.56 -19.33 5.42
CA ALA A 38 -25.93 -20.43 4.70
C ALA A 38 -26.74 -20.80 3.47
N HIS A 39 -26.16 -20.69 2.27
CA HIS A 39 -26.62 -21.36 1.06
C HIS A 39 -25.42 -22.07 0.40
N GLY A 40 -25.66 -23.32 -0.02
CA GLY A 40 -24.64 -24.33 -0.33
C GLY A 40 -23.62 -23.96 -1.41
N THR A 41 -22.37 -24.29 -1.16
CA THR A 41 -21.24 -23.98 -2.04
C THR A 41 -20.93 -25.14 -3.00
N ARG A 42 -21.11 -24.87 -4.30
CA ARG A 42 -20.35 -25.55 -5.36
C ARG A 42 -18.86 -25.26 -5.14
N GLY A 43 -18.01 -26.26 -5.35
CA GLY A 43 -16.57 -26.22 -5.06
C GLY A 43 -15.89 -24.96 -5.59
N ALA A 44 -15.60 -24.03 -4.68
CA ALA A 44 -14.80 -22.85 -4.95
C ALA A 44 -13.36 -23.30 -5.18
N GLN A 45 -12.89 -23.17 -6.42
CA GLN A 45 -11.46 -23.25 -6.71
C GLN A 45 -10.77 -22.18 -5.86
N SER A 46 -9.95 -22.61 -4.90
CA SER A 46 -9.19 -21.75 -4.01
C SER A 46 -8.31 -20.80 -4.83
N ALA A 47 -8.78 -19.56 -5.01
CA ALA A 47 -8.04 -18.53 -5.68
C ALA A 47 -6.74 -18.26 -4.91
N SER A 48 -5.60 -18.61 -5.51
CA SER A 48 -4.29 -18.33 -4.91
C SER A 48 -4.20 -16.87 -4.47
N PRO A 49 -3.72 -16.60 -3.24
CA PRO A 49 -2.66 -15.66 -2.95
C PRO A 49 -2.37 -14.51 -3.91
N LYS A 50 -3.26 -13.56 -4.20
CA LYS A 50 -2.84 -12.32 -4.87
C LYS A 50 -2.03 -11.56 -3.81
N LEU A 51 -0.72 -11.50 -4.02
CA LEU A 51 0.19 -10.82 -3.12
C LEU A 51 -0.12 -9.32 -3.19
N PRO A 52 -0.29 -8.64 -2.05
CA PRO A 52 -0.49 -7.21 -2.03
C PRO A 52 0.70 -6.50 -2.70
N PRO A 53 0.48 -5.37 -3.40
CA PRO A 53 1.55 -4.63 -4.07
C PRO A 53 2.64 -4.25 -3.08
N ASP A 54 3.91 -4.31 -3.48
CA ASP A 54 5.04 -3.99 -2.60
C ASP A 54 5.10 -2.48 -2.31
N ALA A 55 4.83 -2.09 -1.06
CA ALA A 55 4.91 -0.72 -0.62
C ALA A 55 6.32 -0.16 -0.80
N CYS A 56 7.39 -0.93 -0.52
CA CYS A 56 8.75 -0.42 -0.66
C CYS A 56 9.17 -0.19 -2.12
N ALA A 57 8.41 -0.68 -3.10
CA ALA A 57 8.59 -0.32 -4.50
C ALA A 57 8.03 1.08 -4.84
N ARG A 58 7.12 1.63 -4.02
CA ARG A 58 6.46 2.92 -4.28
C ARG A 58 7.32 4.11 -3.94
N LEU A 59 8.19 3.99 -2.94
CA LEU A 59 9.09 5.05 -2.51
C LEU A 59 10.51 4.49 -2.43
N THR A 60 11.48 5.15 -3.05
CA THR A 60 12.88 4.74 -2.93
C THR A 60 13.47 5.25 -1.62
N ARG A 61 14.59 4.67 -1.20
CA ARG A 61 15.37 5.15 -0.05
C ARG A 61 15.74 6.63 -0.18
N ALA A 62 16.13 7.07 -1.38
CA ALA A 62 16.49 8.46 -1.65
C ALA A 62 15.29 9.40 -1.54
N GLU A 63 14.13 9.00 -2.06
CA GLU A 63 12.88 9.75 -1.93
C GLU A 63 12.42 9.82 -0.47
N ALA A 64 12.54 8.73 0.29
CA ALA A 64 12.24 8.72 1.72
C ALA A 64 13.18 9.66 2.52
N ALA A 65 14.47 9.68 2.19
CA ALA A 65 15.42 10.63 2.77
C ALA A 65 15.06 12.09 2.43
N GLN A 66 14.62 12.34 1.20
CA GLN A 66 14.14 13.65 0.77
C GLN A 66 12.90 14.08 1.56
N VAL A 67 11.93 13.18 1.75
CA VAL A 67 10.73 13.46 2.56
C VAL A 67 11.13 13.79 3.99
N LEU A 68 11.90 12.92 4.64
CA LEU A 68 12.23 13.06 6.07
C LEU A 68 13.29 14.15 6.35
N GLY A 69 13.93 14.70 5.32
CA GLY A 69 14.99 15.70 5.45
C GLY A 69 16.26 15.17 6.11
N ALA A 70 16.46 13.86 6.13
CA ALA A 70 17.59 13.20 6.79
C ALA A 70 17.91 11.86 6.10
N PRO A 71 19.17 11.37 6.18
CA PRO A 71 19.51 10.03 5.71
C PRO A 71 18.63 8.97 6.37
N VAL A 72 18.18 7.97 5.61
CA VAL A 72 17.38 6.85 6.11
C VAL A 72 18.09 5.52 5.89
N GLY A 73 17.73 4.51 6.68
CA GLY A 73 18.11 3.12 6.45
C GLY A 73 17.38 2.48 5.27
N GLU A 74 17.63 1.19 5.04
CA GLU A 74 16.85 0.42 4.08
C GLU A 74 15.38 0.33 4.49
N GLY A 75 14.49 0.36 3.49
CA GLY A 75 13.05 0.18 3.71
C GLY A 75 12.78 -1.22 4.25
N ARG A 76 11.97 -1.30 5.31
CA ARG A 76 11.52 -2.58 5.87
C ARG A 76 10.08 -2.83 5.46
N VAL A 77 9.86 -3.93 4.75
CA VAL A 77 8.52 -4.38 4.37
C VAL A 77 7.90 -5.13 5.54
N ARG A 78 6.64 -4.84 5.83
CA ARG A 78 5.79 -5.67 6.68
C ARG A 78 4.52 -5.99 5.91
N THR A 79 4.16 -7.27 5.84
CA THR A 79 2.95 -7.70 5.17
C THR A 79 1.83 -7.88 6.18
N HIS A 80 0.67 -7.30 5.89
CA HIS A 80 -0.60 -7.49 6.57
C HIS A 80 -1.57 -8.24 5.64
N ASP A 81 -2.67 -8.75 6.18
CA ASP A 81 -3.62 -9.56 5.41
C ASP A 81 -4.18 -8.83 4.16
N MET A 82 -4.21 -7.49 4.18
CA MET A 82 -4.82 -6.64 3.14
C MET A 82 -3.91 -5.53 2.60
N ALA A 83 -2.68 -5.42 3.09
CA ALA A 83 -1.76 -4.35 2.71
C ALA A 83 -0.30 -4.79 2.89
N THR A 84 0.61 -4.13 2.19
CA THR A 84 2.00 -4.09 2.61
C THR A 84 2.31 -2.71 3.18
N GLU A 85 3.04 -2.69 4.28
CA GLU A 85 3.63 -1.50 4.89
C GLU A 85 5.10 -1.41 4.47
N CYS A 86 5.55 -0.24 4.04
CA CYS A 86 6.98 0.04 3.95
C CYS A 86 7.41 1.07 4.99
N ARG A 87 8.42 0.72 5.79
CA ARG A 87 8.92 1.56 6.88
C ARG A 87 10.34 2.04 6.64
N TYR A 88 10.52 3.37 6.65
CA TYR A 88 11.84 4.02 6.69
C TYR A 88 12.07 4.65 8.05
N ASP A 89 13.26 4.44 8.62
CA ASP A 89 13.71 5.14 9.81
C ASP A 89 14.93 6.02 9.45
N THR A 90 14.97 7.24 9.98
CA THR A 90 16.17 8.09 9.88
C THR A 90 17.37 7.41 10.54
N ALA A 91 18.53 7.44 9.87
CA ALA A 91 19.78 6.92 10.39
C ALA A 91 20.34 7.86 11.47
N GLY A 92 20.67 7.33 12.65
CA GLY A 92 21.17 8.10 13.80
C GLY A 92 20.27 8.03 15.03
N ASP A 93 20.63 8.81 16.07
CA ASP A 93 20.11 8.72 17.45
C ASP A 93 18.60 8.46 17.58
N THR A 94 18.27 7.45 18.37
CA THR A 94 16.92 6.99 18.74
C THR A 94 15.96 8.09 19.21
N ARG A 95 16.48 9.21 19.72
CA ARG A 95 15.67 10.34 20.25
C ARG A 95 15.16 11.29 19.16
N GLY A 96 15.61 11.12 17.92
CA GLY A 96 15.28 11.96 16.76
C GLY A 96 14.51 11.23 15.65
N ARG A 97 14.17 9.96 15.85
CA ARG A 97 13.75 9.06 14.77
C ARG A 97 12.43 9.50 14.16
N LEU A 98 12.43 9.87 12.88
CA LEU A 98 11.22 9.96 12.08
C LEU A 98 11.01 8.63 11.35
N THR A 99 9.79 8.14 11.40
CA THR A 99 9.32 6.96 10.68
C THR A 99 8.33 7.40 9.62
N LEU A 100 8.54 6.97 8.37
CA LEU A 100 7.53 7.01 7.33
C LEU A 100 7.04 5.57 7.12
N ALA A 101 5.77 5.31 7.41
CA ALA A 101 5.09 4.06 7.11
C ALA A 101 3.96 4.33 6.12
N PHE A 102 3.79 3.47 5.12
CA PHE A 102 2.60 3.55 4.29
C PHE A 102 2.07 2.22 3.80
N ASP A 103 0.74 2.11 3.79
CA ASP A 103 0.00 0.96 3.28
C ASP A 103 -0.49 1.21 1.86
N VAL A 104 -0.39 0.19 1.01
CA VAL A 104 -1.07 0.15 -0.28
C VAL A 104 -2.14 -0.93 -0.22
N TYR A 105 -3.40 -0.51 -0.22
CA TYR A 105 -4.51 -1.45 -0.26
C TYR A 105 -4.76 -1.87 -1.71
N GLU A 106 -4.83 -3.17 -1.92
CA GLU A 106 -5.36 -3.70 -3.16
C GLU A 106 -6.85 -3.95 -2.99
N THR A 107 -7.65 -3.04 -3.54
CA THR A 107 -9.10 -3.15 -3.56
C THR A 107 -9.50 -4.37 -4.39
N GLY A 108 -9.97 -5.41 -3.69
CA GLY A 108 -10.31 -6.71 -4.27
C GLY A 108 -9.93 -7.95 -3.44
N ARG A 109 -9.27 -7.81 -2.27
CA ARG A 109 -8.98 -8.97 -1.41
C ARG A 109 -9.39 -8.72 0.06
N ALA A 110 -10.35 -9.52 0.52
CA ALA A 110 -10.87 -9.67 1.89
C ALA A 110 -11.83 -8.56 2.42
N GLY A 111 -13.12 -8.73 2.15
CA GLY A 111 -14.21 -8.11 2.93
C GLY A 111 -14.81 -6.83 2.37
N LEU A 112 -14.17 -6.22 1.37
CA LEU A 112 -14.73 -5.13 0.59
C LEU A 112 -14.63 -5.50 -0.89
N ASP A 113 -15.76 -5.86 -1.50
CA ASP A 113 -15.90 -6.11 -2.94
C ASP A 113 -15.73 -4.83 -3.79
N GLY A 114 -14.97 -3.86 -3.31
CA GLY A 114 -15.08 -2.49 -3.75
C GLY A 114 -13.73 -1.82 -3.96
N SER A 115 -13.74 -0.93 -4.94
CA SER A 115 -12.67 -0.01 -5.30
C SER A 115 -12.19 0.84 -4.11
N ALA A 116 -11.09 1.57 -4.29
CA ALA A 116 -10.58 2.53 -3.31
C ALA A 116 -11.66 3.54 -2.91
N ALA A 117 -12.58 3.87 -3.83
CA ALA A 117 -13.75 4.70 -3.57
C ALA A 117 -14.73 4.03 -2.58
N ALA A 118 -14.97 2.73 -2.69
CA ALA A 118 -15.83 1.99 -1.76
C ALA A 118 -15.22 1.91 -0.36
N TYR A 119 -13.90 1.69 -0.25
CA TYR A 119 -13.18 1.73 1.03
C TYR A 119 -13.32 3.11 1.70
N PHE A 120 -13.05 4.20 0.98
CA PHE A 120 -13.19 5.56 1.49
C PHE A 120 -14.63 5.87 1.91
N ALA A 121 -15.62 5.45 1.10
CA ALA A 121 -17.03 5.59 1.44
C ALA A 121 -17.41 4.84 2.72
N GLN A 122 -16.86 3.63 2.94
CA GLN A 122 -17.08 2.89 4.18
C GLN A 122 -16.43 3.57 5.37
N VAL A 123 -15.18 4.05 5.25
CA VAL A 123 -14.50 4.75 6.35
C VAL A 123 -15.27 6.03 6.72
N ARG A 124 -15.79 6.79 5.75
CA ARG A 124 -16.66 7.96 6.04
C ARG A 124 -17.92 7.56 6.81
N ARG A 125 -18.59 6.48 6.42
CA ARG A 125 -19.79 5.99 7.12
C ARG A 125 -19.46 5.47 8.52
N GLY A 126 -18.38 4.71 8.67
CA GLY A 126 -18.00 4.04 9.92
C GLY A 126 -17.34 4.97 10.94
N SER A 127 -16.59 5.98 10.49
CA SER A 127 -15.84 6.90 11.36
C SER A 127 -16.76 7.62 12.36
N GLY A 128 -17.90 8.13 11.90
CA GLY A 128 -18.90 8.76 12.77
C GLY A 128 -19.42 7.83 13.88
N HIS A 129 -19.67 6.56 13.57
CA HIS A 129 -20.13 5.57 14.55
C HIS A 129 -19.04 5.18 15.57
N MET A 130 -17.76 5.30 15.19
CA MET A 130 -16.62 5.01 16.05
C MET A 130 -16.14 6.24 16.83
N GLY A 131 -16.82 7.39 16.72
CA GLY A 131 -16.36 8.66 17.29
C GLY A 131 -15.05 9.17 16.68
N LEU A 132 -14.68 8.66 15.50
CA LEU A 132 -13.50 9.10 14.78
C LEU A 132 -13.87 10.32 13.95
N ARG A 133 -13.09 11.39 14.11
CA ARG A 133 -13.20 12.59 13.29
C ARG A 133 -12.25 12.47 12.09
N LEU A 134 -12.79 12.68 10.90
CA LEU A 134 -12.03 12.80 9.67
C LEU A 134 -11.83 14.28 9.37
N GLU A 135 -10.59 14.70 9.19
CA GLU A 135 -10.28 16.05 8.73
C GLU A 135 -9.91 16.01 7.25
N ALA A 136 -10.67 16.70 6.40
CA ALA A 136 -10.38 16.73 4.97
C ALA A 136 -9.03 17.42 4.71
N VAL A 137 -8.19 16.78 3.91
CA VAL A 137 -6.87 17.32 3.52
C VAL A 137 -6.93 17.68 2.04
N PRO A 138 -7.03 18.97 1.69
CA PRO A 138 -7.08 19.37 0.29
C PRO A 138 -5.72 19.17 -0.40
N ASP A 139 -5.77 19.18 -1.74
CA ASP A 139 -4.61 19.14 -2.64
C ASP A 139 -3.78 17.86 -2.58
N VAL A 140 -4.40 16.72 -2.24
CA VAL A 140 -3.75 15.40 -2.25
C VAL A 140 -4.72 14.34 -2.77
N GLY A 141 -4.35 13.72 -3.89
CA GLY A 141 -5.19 12.70 -4.52
C GLY A 141 -6.53 13.25 -5.02
N ASP A 142 -7.46 12.36 -5.31
CA ASP A 142 -8.85 12.71 -5.61
C ASP A 142 -9.64 12.97 -4.33
N GLU A 143 -9.21 12.37 -3.23
CA GLU A 143 -9.77 12.55 -1.89
C GLU A 143 -8.73 12.19 -0.84
N ALA A 144 -8.59 13.01 0.20
CA ALA A 144 -7.73 12.69 1.34
C ALA A 144 -8.32 13.17 2.66
N TYR A 145 -8.05 12.42 3.72
CA TYR A 145 -8.39 12.81 5.08
C TYR A 145 -7.29 12.43 6.08
N TRP A 146 -7.14 13.25 7.10
CA TRP A 146 -6.33 12.97 8.26
C TRP A 146 -7.18 12.25 9.31
N MET A 147 -6.68 11.12 9.81
CA MET A 147 -7.34 10.35 10.86
C MET A 147 -6.29 9.71 11.74
N ARG A 148 -6.32 9.99 13.05
CA ARG A 148 -5.45 9.37 14.07
C ARG A 148 -3.94 9.42 13.74
N GLY A 149 -3.47 10.56 13.20
CA GLY A 149 -2.06 10.73 12.84
C GLY A 149 -1.65 10.12 11.50
N VAL A 150 -2.62 9.64 10.71
CA VAL A 150 -2.40 9.00 9.41
C VAL A 150 -3.11 9.79 8.33
N LEU A 151 -2.37 10.15 7.28
CA LEU A 151 -2.93 10.71 6.06
C LEU A 151 -3.44 9.56 5.19
N ASN A 152 -4.74 9.51 4.95
CA ASN A 152 -5.36 8.56 4.05
C ASN A 152 -5.61 9.27 2.72
N VAL A 153 -5.17 8.69 1.61
CA VAL A 153 -5.28 9.28 0.27
C VAL A 153 -5.89 8.27 -0.70
N ARG A 154 -6.88 8.70 -1.47
CA ARG A 154 -7.45 7.97 -2.59
C ARG A 154 -7.02 8.62 -3.90
N GLN A 155 -6.67 7.80 -4.88
CA GLN A 155 -6.43 8.22 -6.25
C GLN A 155 -7.04 7.21 -7.22
N GLY A 156 -7.96 7.67 -8.05
CA GLY A 156 -8.76 6.84 -8.93
C GLY A 156 -9.57 5.78 -8.17
N GLU A 157 -9.88 4.70 -8.87
CA GLU A 157 -10.62 3.55 -8.34
C GLU A 157 -9.72 2.52 -7.66
N ASP A 158 -8.41 2.53 -7.92
CA ASP A 158 -7.54 1.40 -7.57
C ASP A 158 -6.49 1.70 -6.50
N LEU A 159 -6.29 2.97 -6.14
CA LEU A 159 -5.23 3.35 -5.20
C LEU A 159 -5.80 3.97 -3.93
N ALA A 160 -5.55 3.30 -2.81
CA ALA A 160 -5.67 3.84 -1.47
C ALA A 160 -4.30 3.75 -0.77
N LEU A 161 -3.87 4.87 -0.21
CA LEU A 161 -2.65 5.02 0.57
C LEU A 161 -3.02 5.40 2.00
N ALA A 162 -2.37 4.79 2.98
CA ALA A 162 -2.33 5.32 4.35
C ALA A 162 -0.88 5.71 4.63
N ILE A 163 -0.62 6.93 5.11
CA ILE A 163 0.74 7.46 5.32
C ILE A 163 0.86 7.99 6.73
N GLU A 164 1.67 7.32 7.55
CA GLU A 164 2.01 7.74 8.90
C GLU A 164 3.40 8.35 8.92
N VAL A 165 3.51 9.52 9.55
CA VAL A 165 4.79 10.10 9.95
C VAL A 165 4.80 10.23 11.47
N SER A 166 5.71 9.54 12.14
CA SER A 166 5.83 9.56 13.60
C SER A 166 7.28 9.74 14.03
N GLY A 167 7.50 10.34 15.21
CA GLY A 167 8.86 10.56 15.69
C GLY A 167 9.09 11.79 16.55
N ALA A 168 10.36 12.19 16.66
CA ALA A 168 10.76 13.34 17.44
C ALA A 168 10.25 14.66 16.87
N GLY A 169 9.60 15.47 17.71
CA GLY A 169 8.98 16.71 17.28
C GLY A 169 7.76 16.49 16.36
N ILE A 170 7.16 15.31 16.43
CA ILE A 170 5.82 15.02 15.93
C ILE A 170 4.93 14.77 17.16
N ALA A 171 3.89 15.59 17.33
CA ALA A 171 2.89 15.38 18.36
C ALA A 171 2.25 14.01 18.17
N ARG A 172 2.17 13.24 19.25
CA ARG A 172 1.40 12.00 19.22
C ARG A 172 -0.07 12.39 19.13
N PRO A 173 -0.84 11.81 18.20
CA PRO A 173 -2.27 12.03 18.17
C PRO A 173 -2.84 11.59 19.52
N ASP A 174 -3.43 12.54 20.25
CA ASP A 174 -4.22 12.20 21.42
C ASP A 174 -5.47 11.48 20.92
N ASN A 175 -5.65 10.23 21.35
CA ASN A 175 -6.77 9.39 20.96
C ASN A 175 -7.94 9.52 21.95
N THR A 176 -7.85 10.39 22.96
CA THR A 176 -8.98 10.71 23.83
C THR A 176 -9.93 11.68 23.12
N ALA A 177 -11.16 11.81 23.61
CA ALA A 177 -12.27 12.55 23.01
C ALA A 177 -12.09 14.09 22.93
N GLY A 178 -10.86 14.57 22.74
CA GLY A 178 -10.51 15.95 22.44
C GLY A 178 -10.43 16.22 20.94
N GLU A 179 -10.21 17.49 20.57
CA GLU A 179 -9.99 17.86 19.17
C GLU A 179 -8.77 17.11 18.60
N PRO A 180 -8.90 16.46 17.43
CA PRO A 180 -7.75 15.87 16.77
C PRO A 180 -6.77 17.01 16.45
N THR A 181 -5.65 17.06 17.15
CA THR A 181 -4.58 17.97 16.81
C THR A 181 -3.82 17.38 15.63
N VAL A 182 -4.04 17.96 14.46
CA VAL A 182 -3.20 17.69 13.30
C VAL A 182 -1.84 18.31 13.57
N ASP A 183 -0.82 17.46 13.71
CA ASP A 183 0.55 17.95 13.74
C ASP A 183 0.90 18.52 12.35
N PRO A 184 1.15 19.84 12.21
CA PRO A 184 1.36 20.45 10.90
C PRO A 184 2.60 19.90 10.19
N ARG A 185 3.61 19.49 10.95
CA ARG A 185 4.85 18.92 10.42
C ARG A 185 4.62 17.51 9.91
N ALA A 186 3.91 16.67 10.67
CA ALA A 186 3.52 15.33 10.22
C ALA A 186 2.69 15.41 8.94
N LEU A 187 1.69 16.29 8.91
CA LEU A 187 0.85 16.50 7.74
C LEU A 187 1.69 16.92 6.52
N ALA A 188 2.57 17.92 6.65
CA ALA A 188 3.41 18.39 5.55
C ALA A 188 4.32 17.28 4.99
N LEU A 189 4.93 16.47 5.86
CA LEU A 189 5.77 15.34 5.48
C LEU A 189 4.94 14.25 4.76
N SER A 190 3.76 13.90 5.31
CA SER A 190 2.86 12.94 4.67
C SER A 190 2.34 13.43 3.32
N LYS A 191 2.00 14.73 3.17
CA LYS A 191 1.62 15.33 1.87
C LYS A 191 2.75 15.23 0.85
N THR A 192 3.99 15.45 1.27
CA THR A 192 5.17 15.33 0.40
C THR A 192 5.37 13.89 -0.07
N ALA A 193 5.29 12.91 0.84
CA ALA A 193 5.36 11.50 0.49
C ALA A 193 4.23 11.10 -0.49
N ALA A 194 3.00 11.52 -0.20
CA ALA A 194 1.84 11.28 -1.06
C ALA A 194 2.08 11.83 -2.47
N ALA A 195 2.53 13.08 -2.59
CA ALA A 195 2.78 13.70 -3.89
C ALA A 195 3.81 12.93 -4.73
N ILE A 196 4.89 12.41 -4.12
CA ILE A 196 5.88 11.57 -4.82
C ILE A 196 5.24 10.28 -5.31
N ILE A 197 4.53 9.56 -4.43
CA ILE A 197 3.89 8.28 -4.74
C ILE A 197 2.84 8.44 -5.84
N LEU A 198 1.96 9.45 -5.70
CA LEU A 198 0.91 9.73 -6.66
C LEU A 198 1.46 10.15 -8.02
N ARG A 199 2.52 10.96 -8.06
CA ARG A 199 3.18 11.32 -9.33
C ARG A 199 3.71 10.07 -10.04
N LYS A 200 4.31 9.12 -9.32
CA LYS A 200 4.78 7.86 -9.90
C LYS A 200 3.63 6.97 -10.38
N ALA A 201 2.56 6.88 -9.59
CA ALA A 201 1.35 6.14 -9.98
C ALA A 201 0.70 6.75 -11.24
N ASN A 202 0.63 8.08 -11.31
CA ASN A 202 0.08 8.80 -12.46
C ASN A 202 1.02 8.73 -13.66
N ALA A 203 2.34 8.77 -13.49
CA ALA A 203 3.29 8.58 -14.58
C ALA A 203 3.20 7.17 -15.16
N ALA A 204 3.07 6.15 -14.30
CA ALA A 204 2.83 4.76 -14.71
C ALA A 204 1.48 4.61 -15.44
N SER A 205 0.45 5.35 -15.01
CA SER A 205 -0.88 5.32 -15.63
C SER A 205 -0.97 6.16 -16.91
N SER A 206 -0.19 7.24 -17.02
CA SER A 206 -0.14 8.15 -18.17
C SER A 206 0.79 7.66 -19.26
N ALA A 207 1.71 6.74 -18.93
CA ALA A 207 2.32 5.85 -19.90
C ALA A 207 1.31 4.84 -20.47
N ARG A 208 0.08 5.30 -20.78
CA ARG A 208 -0.90 4.62 -21.63
C ARG A 208 -0.20 4.31 -22.93
N THR A 209 0.32 3.10 -22.96
CA THR A 209 0.99 2.52 -24.11
C THR A 209 -0.05 2.50 -25.22
N ARG A 210 0.24 3.00 -26.41
CA ARG A 210 -0.70 2.81 -27.52
C ARG A 210 -0.75 1.32 -27.83
N THR A 211 -1.90 0.82 -28.27
CA THR A 211 -1.96 -0.52 -28.86
C THR A 211 -0.90 -0.65 -29.95
N GLY A 212 -0.04 -1.66 -29.87
CA GLY A 212 1.10 -1.88 -30.75
C GLY A 212 2.47 -1.46 -30.18
N GLU A 213 2.52 -0.73 -29.07
CA GLU A 213 3.78 -0.40 -28.39
C GLU A 213 4.19 -1.50 -27.38
N THR A 214 5.48 -1.57 -27.09
CA THR A 214 6.04 -2.47 -26.07
C THR A 214 5.74 -1.93 -24.68
N LEU A 215 4.94 -2.67 -23.93
CA LEU A 215 4.65 -2.44 -22.53
C LEU A 215 5.63 -3.23 -21.65
N THR A 216 6.30 -2.52 -20.73
CA THR A 216 7.18 -3.15 -19.74
C THR A 216 6.55 -3.04 -18.36
N ILE A 217 6.25 -4.16 -17.74
CA ILE A 217 5.57 -4.26 -16.43
C ILE A 217 6.55 -4.87 -15.43
N GLN A 218 6.79 -4.17 -14.31
CA GLN A 218 7.63 -4.70 -13.24
C GLN A 218 6.89 -5.80 -12.47
N SER A 219 7.64 -6.74 -11.90
CA SER A 219 7.11 -7.78 -11.02
C SER A 219 6.33 -7.14 -9.86
N ASN A 220 5.19 -7.73 -9.49
CA ASN A 220 4.24 -7.22 -8.49
C ASN A 220 3.67 -5.83 -8.81
N THR A 221 3.67 -5.42 -10.08
CA THR A 221 3.02 -4.19 -10.54
C THR A 221 2.00 -4.48 -11.62
N GLN A 222 1.24 -3.45 -11.99
CA GLN A 222 0.24 -3.52 -13.04
C GLN A 222 0.32 -2.32 -13.96
N ALA A 223 -0.02 -2.55 -15.21
CA ALA A 223 -0.18 -1.54 -16.24
C ALA A 223 -1.63 -1.50 -16.71
N HIS A 224 -2.06 -0.31 -17.11
CA HIS A 224 -3.40 -0.04 -17.60
C HIS A 224 -3.36 0.33 -19.07
N LEU A 225 -4.14 -0.36 -19.88
CA LEU A 225 -4.25 -0.18 -21.31
C LEU A 225 -5.73 -0.13 -21.71
N GLN A 226 -6.26 1.06 -21.93
CA GLN A 226 -7.69 1.24 -22.25
C GLN A 226 -8.59 0.53 -21.22
N ASP A 227 -9.31 -0.50 -21.64
CA ASP A 227 -10.21 -1.36 -20.87
C ASP A 227 -9.54 -2.64 -20.34
N LEU A 228 -8.21 -2.74 -20.44
CA LEU A 228 -7.39 -3.83 -19.92
C LEU A 228 -6.48 -3.36 -18.78
N ARG A 229 -6.39 -4.18 -17.74
CA ARG A 229 -5.39 -4.09 -16.68
C ARG A 229 -4.56 -5.37 -16.68
N ILE A 230 -3.25 -5.22 -16.85
CA ILE A 230 -2.30 -6.34 -16.92
C ILE A 230 -1.33 -6.19 -15.75
N GLY A 231 -1.38 -7.12 -14.81
CA GLY A 231 -0.44 -7.28 -13.71
C GLY A 231 0.59 -8.36 -14.00
N VAL A 232 1.78 -8.22 -13.42
CA VAL A 232 2.76 -9.31 -13.30
C VAL A 232 2.79 -9.72 -11.85
N GLY A 233 2.40 -10.97 -11.57
CA GLY A 233 2.52 -11.57 -10.25
C GLY A 233 3.94 -12.08 -10.03
N ASN A 234 4.07 -13.41 -9.95
CA ASN A 234 5.37 -14.05 -9.75
C ASN A 234 6.12 -14.28 -11.07
N ILE A 235 7.44 -14.32 -10.98
CA ILE A 235 8.36 -14.73 -12.04
C ILE A 235 9.24 -15.85 -11.47
N TRP A 236 9.32 -17.00 -12.17
CA TRP A 236 10.10 -18.15 -11.71
C TRP A 236 10.64 -18.96 -12.90
N GLU A 237 11.65 -19.80 -12.64
CA GLU A 237 12.13 -20.76 -13.64
C GLU A 237 11.30 -22.04 -13.61
N GLU A 238 10.80 -22.48 -14.75
CA GLU A 238 10.18 -23.80 -14.92
C GLU A 238 10.45 -24.37 -16.31
N ALA A 239 10.07 -25.64 -16.50
CA ALA A 239 10.05 -26.24 -17.82
C ALA A 239 8.78 -25.80 -18.58
N TYR A 240 8.95 -25.39 -19.84
CA TYR A 240 7.85 -25.05 -20.73
C TYR A 240 8.16 -25.49 -22.17
N THR A 241 7.13 -25.66 -22.98
CA THR A 241 7.26 -26.00 -24.40
C THR A 241 6.75 -24.82 -25.22
N PRO A 242 7.65 -24.08 -25.92
CA PRO A 242 7.23 -23.02 -26.83
C PRO A 242 6.32 -23.58 -27.93
N GLU A 243 5.49 -22.72 -28.53
CA GLU A 243 4.67 -23.11 -29.68
C GLU A 243 5.54 -23.72 -30.80
N GLY A 244 5.30 -25.00 -31.11
CA GLY A 244 6.06 -25.75 -32.12
C GLY A 244 7.49 -26.14 -31.73
N GLY A 245 7.90 -25.92 -30.48
CA GLY A 245 9.27 -26.17 -30.00
C GLY A 245 9.46 -27.46 -29.21
N GLN A 246 10.71 -27.74 -28.85
CA GLN A 246 11.07 -28.76 -27.86
C GLN A 246 10.91 -28.22 -26.44
N PRO A 247 10.63 -29.07 -25.43
CA PRO A 247 10.64 -28.67 -24.03
C PRO A 247 11.97 -28.00 -23.66
N THR A 248 11.89 -26.85 -23.00
CA THR A 248 13.04 -26.09 -22.51
C THR A 248 12.80 -25.65 -21.07
N ARG A 249 13.84 -25.20 -20.37
CA ARG A 249 13.75 -24.62 -19.04
C ARG A 249 14.12 -23.14 -19.10
N GLY A 250 13.31 -22.29 -18.48
CA GLY A 250 13.59 -20.85 -18.43
C GLY A 250 12.57 -20.08 -17.62
N LEU A 251 12.68 -18.75 -17.63
CA LEU A 251 11.79 -17.87 -16.90
C LEU A 251 10.37 -17.88 -17.49
N THR A 252 9.42 -17.97 -16.56
CA THR A 252 7.98 -17.84 -16.80
C THR A 252 7.42 -16.79 -15.85
N ALA A 253 6.27 -16.24 -16.20
CA ALA A 253 5.58 -15.25 -15.38
C ALA A 253 4.11 -15.60 -15.24
N MET A 254 3.53 -15.30 -14.09
CA MET A 254 2.08 -15.25 -13.93
C MET A 254 1.60 -13.86 -14.33
N LEU A 255 0.85 -13.75 -15.43
CA LEU A 255 0.13 -12.51 -15.71
C LEU A 255 -1.19 -12.52 -14.96
N GLN A 256 -1.67 -11.34 -14.59
CA GLN A 256 -3.04 -11.13 -14.16
C GLN A 256 -3.70 -10.15 -15.11
N ILE A 257 -4.66 -10.63 -15.88
CA ILE A 257 -5.36 -9.83 -16.86
C ILE A 257 -6.77 -9.59 -16.32
N VAL A 258 -7.20 -8.34 -16.30
CA VAL A 258 -8.54 -7.92 -15.88
C VAL A 258 -9.10 -6.97 -16.93
N THR A 259 -10.32 -7.22 -17.37
CA THR A 259 -11.03 -6.40 -18.36
C THR A 259 -12.05 -5.48 -17.68
N SER A 260 -12.51 -4.47 -18.41
CA SER A 260 -13.45 -3.45 -17.87
C SER A 260 -14.79 -4.01 -17.42
N ASP A 261 -15.26 -5.11 -18.00
CA ASP A 261 -16.46 -5.86 -17.58
C ASP A 261 -16.23 -6.71 -16.31
N GLY A 262 -15.02 -6.66 -15.76
CA GLY A 262 -14.61 -7.38 -14.55
C GLY A 262 -14.12 -8.82 -14.80
N ALA A 263 -14.12 -9.30 -16.05
CA ALA A 263 -13.56 -10.63 -16.32
C ALA A 263 -12.06 -10.67 -15.98
N SER A 264 -11.59 -11.80 -15.43
CA SER A 264 -10.20 -11.96 -15.01
C SER A 264 -9.61 -13.30 -15.47
N ALA A 265 -8.39 -13.23 -15.99
CA ALA A 265 -7.57 -14.39 -16.35
C ALA A 265 -6.21 -14.31 -15.65
N ARG A 266 -5.63 -15.48 -15.37
CA ARG A 266 -4.28 -15.60 -14.77
C ARG A 266 -3.41 -16.58 -15.55
N PRO A 267 -3.05 -16.26 -16.81
CA PRO A 267 -2.26 -17.17 -17.61
C PRO A 267 -0.82 -17.19 -17.11
N ARG A 268 -0.25 -18.39 -17.07
CA ARG A 268 1.20 -18.57 -17.01
C ARG A 268 1.74 -18.35 -18.41
N VAL A 269 2.78 -17.53 -18.50
CA VAL A 269 3.38 -17.18 -19.77
C VAL A 269 4.88 -17.42 -19.82
N HIS A 270 5.35 -17.75 -21.01
CA HIS A 270 6.77 -17.79 -21.33
C HIS A 270 7.09 -16.81 -22.47
N VAL A 271 8.38 -16.57 -22.70
CA VAL A 271 8.86 -15.75 -23.82
C VAL A 271 8.35 -16.31 -25.15
N GLY A 272 7.86 -15.43 -26.02
CA GLY A 272 7.33 -15.77 -27.34
C GLY A 272 5.86 -16.16 -27.36
N GLN A 273 5.24 -16.43 -26.20
CA GLN A 273 3.83 -16.84 -26.13
C GLN A 273 2.89 -15.70 -26.56
N THR A 274 1.82 -16.07 -27.25
CA THR A 274 0.73 -15.17 -27.63
C THR A 274 -0.54 -15.57 -26.88
N LEU A 275 -1.26 -14.58 -26.33
CA LEU A 275 -2.52 -14.75 -25.64
C LEU A 275 -3.60 -13.95 -26.36
N HIS A 276 -4.79 -14.53 -26.44
CA HIS A 276 -5.99 -13.89 -26.96
C HIS A 276 -6.95 -13.66 -25.79
N VAL A 277 -7.20 -12.40 -25.43
CA VAL A 277 -8.05 -12.04 -24.29
C VAL A 277 -8.95 -10.88 -24.66
N SER A 278 -10.26 -11.13 -24.70
CA SER A 278 -11.30 -10.09 -24.86
C SER A 278 -11.05 -9.10 -26.00
N GLY A 279 -10.76 -9.62 -27.20
CA GLY A 279 -10.48 -8.81 -28.38
C GLY A 279 -9.07 -8.18 -28.40
N TYR A 280 -8.15 -8.67 -27.57
CA TYR A 280 -6.75 -8.27 -27.58
C TYR A 280 -5.82 -9.46 -27.83
N VAL A 281 -4.75 -9.19 -28.59
CA VAL A 281 -3.60 -10.06 -28.77
C VAL A 281 -2.46 -9.54 -27.90
N ILE A 282 -2.03 -10.32 -26.92
CA ILE A 282 -0.93 -10.01 -26.02
C ILE A 282 0.24 -10.93 -26.36
N ARG A 283 1.39 -10.37 -26.77
CA ARG A 283 2.59 -11.15 -27.09
C ARG A 283 3.69 -10.89 -26.08
N VAL A 284 4.23 -11.93 -25.47
CA VAL A 284 5.31 -11.82 -24.48
C VAL A 284 6.65 -11.74 -25.19
N LEU A 285 7.33 -10.60 -25.07
CA LEU A 285 8.60 -10.34 -25.75
C LEU A 285 9.81 -10.79 -24.94
N SER A 286 9.82 -10.53 -23.63
CA SER A 286 10.93 -10.92 -22.76
C SER A 286 10.48 -11.03 -21.30
N ILE A 287 11.10 -11.93 -20.54
CA ILE A 287 10.91 -12.07 -19.11
C ILE A 287 12.29 -11.97 -18.44
N THR A 288 12.42 -11.11 -17.43
CA THR A 288 13.58 -11.05 -16.53
C THR A 288 13.10 -11.24 -15.09
N PRO A 289 13.99 -11.48 -14.11
CA PRO A 289 13.57 -11.66 -12.71
C PRO A 289 12.76 -10.48 -12.12
N ALA A 290 12.88 -9.29 -12.70
CA ALA A 290 12.23 -8.08 -12.20
C ALA A 290 11.07 -7.56 -13.07
N ARG A 291 10.89 -8.05 -14.30
CA ARG A 291 9.91 -7.47 -15.24
C ARG A 291 9.53 -8.39 -16.39
N VAL A 292 8.37 -8.13 -16.97
CA VAL A 292 7.90 -8.71 -18.23
C VAL A 292 7.74 -7.58 -19.25
N SER A 293 8.23 -7.79 -20.46
CA SER A 293 7.96 -6.93 -21.61
C SER A 293 7.03 -7.64 -22.57
N LEU A 294 5.98 -6.96 -23.01
CA LEU A 294 4.95 -7.52 -23.87
C LEU A 294 4.45 -6.47 -24.87
N THR A 295 3.83 -6.89 -25.96
CA THR A 295 3.03 -6.00 -26.81
C THR A 295 1.56 -6.35 -26.66
N VAL A 296 0.71 -5.34 -26.79
CA VAL A 296 -0.74 -5.52 -26.78
C VAL A 296 -1.33 -4.83 -27.99
N ALA A 297 -2.11 -5.55 -28.78
CA ALA A 297 -2.84 -5.01 -29.92
C ALA A 297 -4.30 -5.45 -29.85
N ARG A 298 -5.22 -4.65 -30.39
CA ARG A 298 -6.60 -5.12 -30.61
C ARG A 298 -6.61 -6.17 -31.72
N GLU A 299 -7.43 -7.19 -31.56
CA GLU A 299 -7.77 -8.08 -32.66
C GLU A 299 -8.48 -7.28 -33.75
N PRO A 300 -8.15 -7.49 -35.04
CA PRO A 300 -8.93 -6.91 -36.12
C PRO A 300 -10.36 -7.48 -36.04
N GLU A 301 -11.36 -6.60 -36.05
CA GLU A 301 -12.77 -7.00 -36.19
C GLU A 301 -12.90 -7.83 -37.47
N ARG A 302 -13.38 -9.07 -37.34
CA ARG A 302 -13.64 -9.98 -38.46
C ARG A 302 -15.02 -9.76 -39.03
#